data_AF-A0A371JA14-F1
#
_entry.id   AF-A0A371JA14-F1
#
_cell.length_a   1.000
_cell.length_b   1.000
_cell.length_c   1.000
_cell.angle_alpha   90.00
_cell.angle_beta   90.00
_cell.angle_gamma   90.00
#
_symmetry.space_group_name_H-M   'P 1'
#
loop_
_entity.id
_entity.type
_entity.pdbx_description
1 polymer ?
#
loop_
_entity_poly.entity_id
_entity_poly.type
_entity_poly.pdbx_seq_one_letter_code
_entity_poly.pdbx_strand_id
1 'polypeptide(L)'
;MSKIKRLSTSLIMATLMLSMLGCSNNLKDTSSSNENSNTNEAIIAEEEKIVETFSYSSIPENIKKDMLGKSMPLHEPLSFDNLSYLRITYYGFDEKTHIGEMVVDKRVAAEVVDIFKELYEKKYSIEKIKLIDKYDAIDESSMSDNNSSSFCYRTIANTNTVSNHGKGLAIDINPLQNPHVIGNKTSPESGYAYADRSNTKMGMIQVGDDCYNAFTSRGWSWGGHWKNPDYQHFEKSI
;
A
#
# COMPACT_ATOMS: atom_id res chain seq x y z
N MET A 1 -21.84 40.21 47.98
CA MET A 1 -23.03 40.93 47.46
C MET A 1 -23.27 40.53 46.01
N SER A 2 -24.50 40.71 45.51
CA SER A 2 -24.94 40.59 44.10
C SER A 2 -24.76 39.24 43.37
N LYS A 3 -25.84 38.79 42.74
CA LYS A 3 -25.89 37.75 41.69
C LYS A 3 -26.34 38.44 40.40
N ILE A 4 -25.95 37.93 39.23
CA ILE A 4 -26.72 38.09 37.98
C ILE A 4 -26.75 36.72 37.27
N LYS A 5 -27.90 36.39 36.67
CA LYS A 5 -28.13 35.18 35.85
C LYS A 5 -28.03 35.53 34.36
N ARG A 6 -27.81 34.54 33.50
CA ARG A 6 -28.32 34.56 32.11
C ARG A 6 -29.55 33.64 32.01
N LEU A 7 -30.51 34.02 31.17
CA LEU A 7 -31.75 33.29 30.94
C LEU A 7 -31.65 32.45 29.66
N SER A 8 -32.45 31.39 29.60
CA SER A 8 -32.85 30.73 28.37
C SER A 8 -34.22 31.26 27.91
N THR A 9 -34.47 31.25 26.60
CA THR A 9 -35.81 31.42 26.01
C THR A 9 -35.94 30.45 24.84
N SER A 10 -36.78 29.42 25.01
CA SER A 10 -37.30 28.64 23.90
C SER A 10 -38.53 29.35 23.31
N LEU A 11 -38.88 29.07 22.06
CA LEU A 11 -40.12 29.55 21.43
C LEU A 11 -40.96 28.35 20.97
N ILE A 12 -42.27 28.43 21.20
CA ILE A 12 -43.23 27.32 21.16
C ILE A 12 -44.52 27.83 20.46
N MET A 13 -45.32 26.90 19.90
CA MET A 13 -46.73 27.11 19.47
C MET A 13 -46.93 27.97 18.18
N ALA A 14 -48.06 27.94 17.45
CA ALA A 14 -49.30 27.13 17.47
C ALA A 14 -49.92 27.13 16.03
N THR A 15 -50.95 26.36 15.63
CA THR A 15 -51.73 25.27 16.27
C THR A 15 -51.90 24.11 15.24
N LEU A 16 -53.02 23.46 14.86
CA LEU A 16 -54.46 23.39 15.24
C LEU A 16 -55.00 21.95 14.94
N MET A 17 -56.26 21.65 15.24
CA MET A 17 -56.96 20.40 14.87
C MET A 17 -58.28 20.69 14.12
N LEU A 18 -58.81 19.69 13.38
CA LEU A 18 -60.09 19.06 13.78
C LEU A 18 -60.31 17.68 13.09
N SER A 19 -61.31 16.94 13.59
CA SER A 19 -61.58 15.52 13.33
C SER A 19 -62.95 15.28 12.66
N MET A 20 -63.13 14.12 12.02
CA MET A 20 -64.45 13.46 11.91
C MET A 20 -64.35 11.93 11.83
N LEU A 21 -65.47 11.24 12.10
CA LEU A 21 -65.62 9.77 12.19
C LEU A 21 -66.22 9.19 10.90
N GLY A 22 -66.07 7.88 10.64
CA GLY A 22 -66.80 7.17 9.57
C GLY A 22 -66.51 5.66 9.49
N CYS A 23 -67.53 4.81 9.55
CA CYS A 23 -67.41 3.36 9.80
C CYS A 23 -67.47 2.44 8.54
N SER A 24 -66.93 1.22 8.71
CA SER A 24 -67.46 -0.08 8.25
C SER A 24 -67.37 -0.58 6.78
N ASN A 25 -66.54 -1.62 6.63
CA ASN A 25 -66.90 -3.02 6.25
C ASN A 25 -66.97 -3.52 4.78
N ASN A 26 -66.46 -4.77 4.67
CA ASN A 26 -66.86 -5.92 3.83
C ASN A 26 -66.35 -6.09 2.38
N LEU A 27 -65.28 -6.89 2.27
CA LEU A 27 -65.26 -8.26 1.68
C LEU A 27 -65.95 -8.50 0.31
N LYS A 28 -65.14 -8.98 -0.65
CA LYS A 28 -65.28 -10.32 -1.27
C LYS A 28 -64.06 -10.71 -2.13
N ASP A 29 -63.60 -11.96 -1.95
CA ASP A 29 -63.52 -13.07 -2.93
C ASP A 29 -63.16 -12.76 -4.41
N THR A 30 -62.31 -13.52 -5.12
CA THR A 30 -61.59 -14.79 -4.81
C THR A 30 -60.36 -15.00 -5.71
N SER A 31 -59.58 -16.04 -5.42
CA SER A 31 -58.40 -16.54 -6.15
C SER A 31 -58.58 -16.83 -7.66
N SER A 32 -57.51 -16.65 -8.45
CA SER A 32 -56.83 -17.82 -9.07
C SER A 32 -55.39 -17.49 -9.50
N SER A 33 -54.61 -18.56 -9.66
CA SER A 33 -53.18 -18.59 -10.01
C SER A 33 -52.83 -18.02 -11.39
N ASN A 34 -51.62 -17.48 -11.52
CA ASN A 34 -50.72 -18.02 -12.53
C ASN A 34 -49.26 -17.92 -12.08
N GLU A 35 -48.47 -18.96 -12.34
CA GLU A 35 -47.03 -18.96 -12.12
C GLU A 35 -46.32 -18.23 -13.26
N ASN A 36 -45.20 -17.57 -12.98
CA ASN A 36 -44.15 -17.39 -13.98
C ASN A 36 -42.79 -17.28 -13.29
N SER A 37 -41.75 -17.83 -13.93
CA SER A 37 -40.55 -18.29 -13.25
C SER A 37 -39.36 -17.33 -13.34
N ASN A 38 -38.51 -17.40 -12.31
CA ASN A 38 -37.08 -17.06 -12.28
C ASN A 38 -36.53 -16.11 -13.36
N THR A 39 -36.52 -14.81 -13.05
CA THR A 39 -35.44 -13.91 -13.49
C THR A 39 -34.60 -13.49 -12.28
N ASN A 40 -33.90 -14.46 -11.68
CA ASN A 40 -32.76 -14.17 -10.83
C ASN A 40 -31.64 -13.64 -11.73
N GLU A 41 -31.66 -12.35 -12.01
CA GLU A 41 -30.51 -11.62 -12.58
C GLU A 41 -29.43 -11.51 -11.50
N ALA A 42 -28.78 -12.65 -11.23
CA ALA A 42 -27.52 -12.69 -10.53
C ALA A 42 -26.51 -11.94 -11.40
N ILE A 43 -26.24 -10.69 -11.05
CA ILE A 43 -25.17 -9.89 -11.65
C ILE A 43 -23.87 -10.61 -11.32
N ILE A 44 -23.39 -11.42 -12.27
CA ILE A 44 -22.07 -12.02 -12.21
C ILE A 44 -21.09 -10.86 -12.33
N ALA A 45 -20.45 -10.51 -11.21
CA ALA A 45 -19.27 -9.66 -11.25
C ALA A 45 -18.20 -10.46 -12.00
N GLU A 46 -17.88 -10.03 -13.22
CA GLU A 46 -16.72 -10.53 -13.94
C GLU A 46 -15.48 -10.10 -13.14
N GLU A 47 -14.85 -11.03 -12.42
CA GLU A 47 -13.53 -10.78 -11.84
C GLU A 47 -12.58 -10.52 -13.01
N GLU A 48 -12.12 -9.26 -13.16
CA GLU A 48 -11.17 -8.88 -14.20
C GLU A 48 -9.94 -9.79 -14.09
N LYS A 49 -9.77 -10.67 -15.08
CA LYS A 49 -8.70 -11.66 -15.06
C LYS A 49 -7.36 -10.96 -15.23
N ILE A 50 -6.72 -10.65 -14.11
CA ILE A 50 -5.39 -10.03 -14.04
C ILE A 50 -4.42 -10.85 -14.88
N VAL A 51 -3.90 -10.22 -15.95
CA VAL A 51 -2.83 -10.79 -16.76
C VAL A 51 -1.51 -10.51 -16.05
N GLU A 52 -0.82 -11.58 -15.67
CA GLU A 52 0.46 -11.52 -14.97
C GLU A 52 1.48 -10.69 -15.75
N THR A 53 2.18 -9.79 -15.06
CA THR A 53 3.10 -8.85 -15.70
C THR A 53 4.41 -8.76 -14.93
N PHE A 54 5.50 -9.03 -15.65
CA PHE A 54 6.86 -8.98 -15.14
C PHE A 54 7.67 -8.24 -16.21
N SER A 55 7.70 -6.91 -16.11
CA SER A 55 8.18 -6.05 -17.19
C SER A 55 8.83 -4.77 -16.68
N TYR A 56 9.77 -4.25 -17.47
CA TYR A 56 10.50 -3.02 -17.19
C TYR A 56 10.60 -2.16 -18.46
N SER A 57 10.59 -0.84 -18.30
CA SER A 57 10.66 0.13 -19.41
C SER A 57 11.36 1.44 -18.99
N SER A 58 11.59 2.34 -19.95
CA SER A 58 11.76 3.76 -19.63
C SER A 58 10.55 4.28 -18.86
N ILE A 59 10.73 5.27 -17.99
CA ILE A 59 9.65 5.84 -17.17
C ILE A 59 8.68 6.62 -18.08
N PRO A 60 7.36 6.32 -18.08
CA PRO A 60 6.37 7.05 -18.87
C PRO A 60 6.26 8.53 -18.46
N GLU A 61 5.96 9.41 -19.42
CA GLU A 61 5.92 10.87 -19.18
C GLU A 61 4.92 11.30 -18.08
N ASN A 62 3.78 10.60 -17.94
CA ASN A 62 2.86 10.85 -16.83
C ASN A 62 3.45 10.47 -15.47
N ILE A 63 4.28 9.42 -15.42
CA ILE A 63 4.97 8.98 -14.19
C ILE A 63 6.13 9.95 -13.88
N LYS A 64 6.92 10.39 -14.88
CA LYS A 64 7.92 11.47 -14.68
C LYS A 64 7.29 12.72 -14.08
N LYS A 65 6.10 13.10 -14.58
CA LYS A 65 5.34 14.26 -14.07
C LYS A 65 4.83 14.05 -12.63
N ASP A 66 4.37 12.85 -12.27
CA ASP A 66 4.01 12.51 -10.89
C ASP A 66 5.23 12.57 -9.94
N MET A 67 6.41 12.15 -10.42
CA MET A 67 7.67 12.11 -9.65
C MET A 67 8.33 13.48 -9.44
N LEU A 68 8.16 14.42 -10.38
CA LEU A 68 8.85 15.72 -10.36
C LEU A 68 8.33 16.62 -9.22
N GLY A 69 9.23 16.99 -8.32
CA GLY A 69 8.93 17.69 -7.07
C GLY A 69 8.59 16.76 -5.90
N LYS A 70 8.60 15.44 -6.12
CA LYS A 70 8.37 14.39 -5.11
C LYS A 70 9.60 13.48 -5.01
N SER A 71 9.54 12.22 -5.47
CA SER A 71 10.68 11.30 -5.47
C SER A 71 11.85 11.77 -6.33
N MET A 72 11.60 12.62 -7.34
CA MET A 72 12.62 13.30 -8.15
C MET A 72 12.56 14.82 -7.92
N PRO A 73 13.61 15.46 -7.38
CA PRO A 73 13.66 16.92 -7.26
C PRO A 73 13.56 17.63 -8.62
N LEU A 74 12.98 18.84 -8.62
CA LEU A 74 12.77 19.68 -9.82
C LEU A 74 14.03 20.08 -10.60
N HIS A 75 15.23 19.76 -10.10
CA HIS A 75 16.51 19.99 -10.77
C HIS A 75 17.14 18.70 -11.32
N GLU A 76 16.42 17.57 -11.29
CA GLU A 76 16.80 16.27 -11.85
C GLU A 76 18.27 15.86 -11.55
N PRO A 77 18.63 15.68 -10.26
CA PRO A 77 19.99 15.31 -9.84
C PRO A 77 20.43 13.92 -10.36
N LEU A 78 19.48 13.12 -10.84
CA LEU A 78 19.67 11.91 -11.61
C LEU A 78 18.76 11.97 -12.84
N SER A 79 19.30 11.75 -14.04
CA SER A 79 18.46 11.65 -15.24
C SER A 79 17.49 10.46 -15.14
N PHE A 80 16.23 10.67 -15.54
CA PHE A 80 15.25 9.60 -15.69
C PHE A 80 15.73 8.45 -16.60
N ASP A 81 16.65 8.71 -17.55
CA ASP A 81 17.23 7.69 -18.42
C ASP A 81 18.21 6.75 -17.68
N ASN A 82 18.53 7.01 -16.42
CA ASN A 82 19.27 6.08 -15.54
C ASN A 82 18.35 5.19 -14.69
N LEU A 83 17.05 5.47 -14.69
CA LEU A 83 16.05 4.71 -13.96
C LEU A 83 15.21 3.86 -14.93
N SER A 84 14.49 2.88 -14.39
CA SER A 84 13.51 2.09 -15.12
C SER A 84 12.24 1.94 -14.29
N TYR A 85 11.09 2.08 -14.97
CA TYR A 85 9.77 1.82 -14.42
C TYR A 85 9.45 0.32 -14.58
N LEU A 86 8.96 -0.28 -13.50
CA LEU A 86 8.62 -1.70 -13.42
C LEU A 86 7.10 -1.85 -13.28
N ARG A 87 6.52 -2.84 -13.98
CA ARG A 87 5.20 -3.40 -13.65
C ARG A 87 5.41 -4.85 -13.21
N ILE A 88 4.95 -5.12 -12.00
CA ILE A 88 5.24 -6.34 -11.26
C ILE A 88 3.93 -6.94 -10.76
N THR A 89 3.69 -8.22 -11.04
CA THR A 89 2.65 -9.00 -10.39
C THR A 89 3.14 -9.53 -9.04
N TYR A 90 2.30 -9.43 -8.00
CA TYR A 90 2.64 -9.89 -6.65
C TYR A 90 1.45 -10.60 -5.98
N TYR A 91 1.73 -11.34 -4.90
CA TYR A 91 0.73 -12.06 -4.12
C TYR A 91 0.41 -11.30 -2.84
N GLY A 92 -0.87 -11.02 -2.59
CA GLY A 92 -1.33 -10.18 -1.50
C GLY A 92 -1.39 -10.90 -0.15
N PHE A 93 -1.55 -10.11 0.93
CA PHE A 93 -2.00 -10.62 2.24
C PHE A 93 -3.49 -11.03 2.23
N ASP A 94 -4.24 -10.64 1.21
CA ASP A 94 -5.62 -11.07 0.94
C ASP A 94 -5.70 -12.40 0.13
N GLU A 95 -4.57 -13.08 -0.04
CA GLU A 95 -4.40 -14.31 -0.83
C GLU A 95 -4.72 -14.18 -2.33
N LYS A 96 -4.77 -12.95 -2.88
CA LYS A 96 -5.02 -12.67 -4.30
C LYS A 96 -3.78 -12.23 -5.08
N THR A 97 -3.89 -12.28 -6.40
CA THR A 97 -2.91 -11.71 -7.33
C THR A 97 -3.18 -10.22 -7.54
N HIS A 98 -2.13 -9.39 -7.53
CA HIS A 98 -2.19 -7.93 -7.74
C HIS A 98 -1.14 -7.49 -8.77
N ILE A 99 -1.19 -6.22 -9.22
CA ILE A 99 -0.13 -5.56 -10.00
C ILE A 99 0.31 -4.28 -9.29
N GLY A 100 1.62 -4.07 -9.18
CA GLY A 100 2.23 -2.89 -8.56
C GLY A 100 3.07 -2.00 -9.49
N GLU A 101 3.33 -0.78 -9.02
CA GLU A 101 4.25 0.21 -9.61
C GLU A 101 5.59 0.25 -8.83
N MET A 102 6.74 0.15 -9.50
CA MET A 102 8.06 0.44 -8.85
C MET A 102 9.00 1.17 -9.83
N VAL A 103 9.96 1.94 -9.30
CA VAL A 103 11.07 2.54 -10.08
C VAL A 103 12.41 2.18 -9.42
N VAL A 104 13.39 1.77 -10.23
CA VAL A 104 14.74 1.32 -9.82
C VAL A 104 15.83 1.84 -10.78
N ASP A 105 17.12 1.64 -10.49
CA ASP A 105 18.21 1.86 -11.47
C ASP A 105 18.06 0.89 -12.65
N LYS A 106 18.21 1.39 -13.89
CA LYS A 106 18.11 0.56 -15.11
C LYS A 106 19.04 -0.66 -15.10
N ARG A 107 20.16 -0.60 -14.38
CA ARG A 107 21.16 -1.68 -14.29
C ARG A 107 20.68 -2.87 -13.45
N VAL A 108 19.71 -2.68 -12.56
CA VAL A 108 19.11 -3.78 -11.76
C VAL A 108 17.69 -4.15 -12.22
N ALA A 109 17.08 -3.39 -13.14
CA ALA A 109 15.68 -3.54 -13.54
C ALA A 109 15.25 -4.97 -13.91
N ALA A 110 16.03 -5.67 -14.74
CA ALA A 110 15.73 -7.06 -15.11
C ALA A 110 15.84 -8.01 -13.91
N GLU A 111 16.89 -7.86 -13.10
CA GLU A 111 17.15 -8.69 -11.92
C GLU A 111 16.08 -8.51 -10.84
N VAL A 112 15.59 -7.29 -10.64
CA VAL A 112 14.48 -6.98 -9.72
C VAL A 112 13.17 -7.60 -10.21
N VAL A 113 12.91 -7.58 -11.52
CA VAL A 113 11.75 -8.26 -12.10
C VAL A 113 11.83 -9.78 -11.89
N ASP A 114 13.01 -10.39 -12.04
CA ASP A 114 13.22 -11.81 -11.74
C ASP A 114 13.10 -12.14 -10.24
N ILE A 115 13.47 -11.22 -9.34
CA ILE A 115 13.25 -11.36 -7.89
C ILE A 115 11.75 -11.40 -7.59
N PHE A 116 10.99 -10.37 -7.99
CA PHE A 116 9.56 -10.35 -7.67
C PHE A 116 8.76 -11.45 -8.37
N LYS A 117 9.21 -11.92 -9.54
CA LYS A 117 8.65 -13.10 -10.18
C LYS A 117 8.85 -14.36 -9.32
N GLU A 118 10.05 -14.60 -8.81
CA GLU A 118 10.31 -15.72 -7.89
C GLU A 118 9.43 -15.63 -6.63
N LEU A 119 9.24 -14.43 -6.07
CA LEU A 119 8.38 -14.20 -4.92
C LEU A 119 6.89 -14.48 -5.21
N TYR A 120 6.41 -14.11 -6.39
CA TYR A 120 5.03 -14.42 -6.82
C TYR A 120 4.83 -15.92 -7.06
N GLU A 121 5.74 -16.59 -7.77
CA GLU A 121 5.70 -18.05 -8.01
C GLU A 121 5.68 -18.85 -6.69
N LYS A 122 6.35 -18.34 -5.66
CA LYS A 122 6.39 -18.89 -4.30
C LYS A 122 5.28 -18.40 -3.37
N LYS A 123 4.42 -17.48 -3.81
CA LYS A 123 3.35 -16.84 -3.02
C LYS A 123 3.84 -16.13 -1.74
N TYR A 124 5.02 -15.50 -1.79
CA TYR A 124 5.48 -14.65 -0.68
C TYR A 124 4.59 -13.40 -0.59
N SER A 125 3.85 -13.27 0.50
CA SER A 125 2.86 -12.19 0.69
C SER A 125 3.51 -10.80 0.78
N ILE A 126 3.10 -9.91 -0.11
CA ILE A 126 3.46 -8.50 -0.14
C ILE A 126 2.16 -7.70 -0.09
N GLU A 127 2.07 -6.71 0.79
CA GLU A 127 0.82 -5.95 1.01
C GLU A 127 0.55 -5.00 -0.18
N LYS A 128 1.49 -4.10 -0.46
CA LYS A 128 1.42 -3.13 -1.57
C LYS A 128 2.78 -2.98 -2.24
N ILE A 129 2.75 -2.73 -3.54
CA ILE A 129 3.88 -2.21 -4.33
C ILE A 129 3.36 -1.01 -5.14
N LYS A 130 3.68 0.21 -4.70
CA LYS A 130 3.27 1.48 -5.34
C LYS A 130 4.43 2.46 -5.35
N LEU A 131 4.41 3.42 -6.29
CA LEU A 131 5.33 4.55 -6.26
C LEU A 131 5.14 5.37 -4.98
N ILE A 132 6.25 5.78 -4.36
CA ILE A 132 6.23 6.60 -3.14
C ILE A 132 5.59 7.98 -3.37
N ASP A 133 5.48 8.40 -4.64
CA ASP A 133 4.81 9.61 -5.11
C ASP A 133 3.30 9.62 -4.86
N LYS A 134 2.68 8.45 -4.61
CA LYS A 134 1.29 8.35 -4.12
C LYS A 134 1.15 8.69 -2.63
N TYR A 135 2.27 8.80 -1.91
CA TYR A 135 2.40 9.23 -0.51
C TYR A 135 3.18 10.57 -0.41
N ASP A 136 3.20 11.36 -1.48
CA ASP A 136 3.96 12.63 -1.60
C ASP A 136 5.47 12.51 -1.27
N ALA A 137 6.05 11.33 -1.52
CA ALA A 137 7.42 10.96 -1.14
C ALA A 137 7.71 10.99 0.38
N ILE A 138 6.65 10.93 1.22
CA ILE A 138 6.77 10.88 2.68
C ILE A 138 7.02 9.43 3.12
N ASP A 139 8.29 9.13 3.41
CA ASP A 139 8.84 7.83 3.84
C ASP A 139 7.93 7.14 4.90
N GLU A 140 7.68 7.78 6.05
CA GLU A 140 6.89 7.21 7.16
C GLU A 140 5.42 6.94 6.79
N SER A 141 4.84 7.69 5.83
CA SER A 141 3.48 7.45 5.34
C SER A 141 3.41 6.24 4.40
N SER A 142 4.42 6.07 3.54
CA SER A 142 4.56 4.85 2.72
C SER A 142 4.82 3.63 3.60
N MET A 143 5.72 3.75 4.59
CA MET A 143 6.06 2.67 5.51
C MET A 143 4.88 2.27 6.43
N SER A 144 4.14 3.23 6.98
CA SER A 144 2.97 2.92 7.84
C SER A 144 1.77 2.35 7.07
N ASP A 145 1.60 2.65 5.78
CA ASP A 145 0.65 1.92 4.91
C ASP A 145 1.25 0.59 4.37
N ASN A 146 2.44 0.20 4.85
CA ASN A 146 3.13 -1.04 4.50
C ASN A 146 3.43 -1.20 3.00
N ASN A 147 3.75 -0.09 2.34
CA ASN A 147 4.05 -0.05 0.92
C ASN A 147 5.52 -0.39 0.64
N SER A 148 5.74 -1.50 -0.07
CA SER A 148 7.07 -1.91 -0.56
C SER A 148 7.49 -1.00 -1.71
N SER A 149 8.69 -0.41 -1.66
CA SER A 149 9.10 0.66 -2.57
C SER A 149 10.61 0.67 -2.82
N SER A 150 11.09 1.55 -3.69
CA SER A 150 12.51 1.63 -4.07
C SER A 150 12.99 3.07 -4.28
N PHE A 151 12.84 3.62 -5.48
CA PHE A 151 13.38 4.95 -5.79
C PHE A 151 12.71 6.08 -4.99
N CYS A 152 13.53 6.80 -4.24
CA CYS A 152 13.19 8.08 -3.61
C CYS A 152 14.48 8.88 -3.41
N TYR A 153 14.63 10.02 -4.09
CA TYR A 153 15.85 10.83 -3.97
C TYR A 153 15.93 11.55 -2.63
N ARG A 154 16.68 10.94 -1.71
CA ARG A 154 17.08 11.52 -0.41
C ARG A 154 18.57 11.29 -0.16
N THR A 155 19.22 12.21 0.55
CA THR A 155 20.51 11.91 1.18
C THR A 155 20.29 11.12 2.48
N ILE A 156 21.33 10.42 2.93
CA ILE A 156 21.35 9.81 4.26
C ILE A 156 21.34 10.94 5.31
N ALA A 157 20.49 10.83 6.32
CA ALA A 157 20.25 11.90 7.30
C ALA A 157 21.54 12.47 7.91
N ASN A 158 21.65 13.80 7.96
CA ASN A 158 22.83 14.55 8.39
C ASN A 158 24.08 14.38 7.48
N THR A 159 23.91 13.94 6.23
CA THR A 159 25.00 13.83 5.24
C THR A 159 24.61 14.40 3.87
N ASN A 160 25.62 14.62 3.02
CA ASN A 160 25.45 14.90 1.60
C ASN A 160 25.48 13.62 0.73
N THR A 161 25.55 12.44 1.34
CA THR A 161 25.64 11.15 0.63
C THR A 161 24.26 10.74 0.15
N VAL A 162 24.06 10.61 -1.16
CA VAL A 162 22.80 10.10 -1.73
C VAL A 162 22.54 8.67 -1.24
N SER A 163 21.33 8.43 -0.71
CA SER A 163 20.88 7.11 -0.26
C SER A 163 20.85 6.12 -1.43
N ASN A 164 20.87 4.82 -1.15
CA ASN A 164 20.71 3.81 -2.19
C ASN A 164 19.28 3.82 -2.79
N HIS A 165 18.27 4.23 -2.02
CA HIS A 165 16.94 4.61 -2.56
C HIS A 165 17.03 5.76 -3.56
N GLY A 166 17.85 6.77 -3.28
CA GLY A 166 18.07 7.91 -4.19
C GLY A 166 18.85 7.58 -5.45
N LYS A 167 19.27 6.33 -5.62
CA LYS A 167 19.88 5.78 -6.83
C LYS A 167 18.97 4.75 -7.51
N GLY A 168 17.91 4.28 -6.85
CA GLY A 168 17.13 3.12 -7.28
C GLY A 168 17.86 1.77 -7.05
N LEU A 169 18.75 1.72 -6.06
CA LEU A 169 19.62 0.58 -5.71
C LEU A 169 19.33 -0.01 -4.33
N ALA A 170 18.24 0.42 -3.70
CA ALA A 170 17.68 -0.21 -2.50
C ALA A 170 16.17 -0.45 -2.68
N ILE A 171 15.65 -1.50 -2.04
CA ILE A 171 14.25 -1.90 -2.07
C ILE A 171 13.82 -2.24 -0.64
N ASP A 172 12.71 -1.64 -0.19
CA ASP A 172 12.04 -1.97 1.06
C ASP A 172 10.87 -2.93 0.81
N ILE A 173 10.78 -4.00 1.60
CA ILE A 173 9.71 -5.02 1.50
C ILE A 173 8.90 -5.10 2.81
N ASN A 174 7.59 -4.90 2.71
CA ASN A 174 6.63 -4.87 3.82
C ASN A 174 7.16 -4.11 5.07
N PRO A 175 7.40 -2.78 4.98
CA PRO A 175 7.96 -1.96 6.07
C PRO A 175 7.32 -2.15 7.46
N LEU A 176 6.01 -2.41 7.53
CA LEU A 176 5.29 -2.60 8.78
C LEU A 176 5.66 -3.93 9.45
N GLN A 177 5.84 -5.01 8.67
CA GLN A 177 6.33 -6.31 9.15
C GLN A 177 7.86 -6.34 9.34
N ASN A 178 8.59 -5.43 8.68
CA ASN A 178 10.05 -5.44 8.63
C ASN A 178 10.66 -4.07 9.01
N PRO A 179 10.32 -3.50 10.17
CA PRO A 179 10.77 -2.16 10.54
C PRO A 179 12.28 -2.03 10.70
N HIS A 180 12.80 -0.81 10.51
CA HIS A 180 14.13 -0.42 10.99
C HIS A 180 14.10 -0.29 12.51
N VAL A 181 14.91 -1.07 13.22
CA VAL A 181 15.01 -1.06 14.70
C VAL A 181 16.21 -0.21 15.16
N ILE A 182 15.94 0.91 15.83
CA ILE A 182 16.96 1.79 16.43
C ILE A 182 16.79 1.79 17.95
N GLY A 183 17.59 0.98 18.64
CA GLY A 183 17.52 0.83 20.10
C GLY A 183 16.19 0.18 20.53
N ASN A 184 15.28 0.99 21.10
CA ASN A 184 13.93 0.57 21.49
C ASN A 184 12.83 1.22 20.64
N LYS A 185 13.17 1.77 19.47
CA LYS A 185 12.22 2.38 18.52
C LYS A 185 12.23 1.66 17.19
N THR A 186 11.12 1.76 16.47
CA THR A 186 11.00 1.37 15.06
C THR A 186 10.72 2.57 14.17
N SER A 187 11.12 2.48 12.90
CA SER A 187 10.47 3.17 11.79
C SER A 187 9.98 2.08 10.81
N PRO A 188 8.67 2.03 10.48
CA PRO A 188 7.62 2.91 11.00
C PRO A 188 7.36 2.68 12.49
N GLU A 189 6.86 3.69 13.23
CA GLU A 189 6.60 3.53 14.68
C GLU A 189 5.49 2.49 14.94
N SER A 190 4.53 2.40 14.01
CA SER A 190 3.50 1.36 13.95
C SER A 190 4.04 -0.07 13.81
N GLY A 191 5.29 -0.24 13.34
CA GLY A 191 5.97 -1.53 13.18
C GLY A 191 6.47 -2.17 14.48
N TYR A 192 6.40 -1.49 15.63
CA TYR A 192 7.03 -1.91 16.90
C TYR A 192 6.78 -3.38 17.28
N ALA A 193 5.57 -3.90 17.05
CA ALA A 193 5.20 -5.29 17.36
C ALA A 193 5.96 -6.35 16.53
N TYR A 194 6.54 -5.98 15.39
CA TYR A 194 7.28 -6.86 14.48
C TYR A 194 8.81 -6.78 14.64
N ALA A 195 9.29 -5.95 15.57
CA ALA A 195 10.71 -5.92 15.95
C ALA A 195 11.12 -7.20 16.70
N ASP A 196 10.20 -7.86 17.41
CA ASP A 196 10.39 -9.19 17.98
C ASP A 196 10.29 -10.26 16.87
N ARG A 197 11.46 -10.73 16.40
CA ARG A 197 11.56 -11.77 15.37
C ARG A 197 11.30 -13.19 15.90
N SER A 198 11.06 -13.38 17.20
CA SER A 198 10.78 -14.72 17.76
C SER A 198 9.41 -15.27 17.35
N ASN A 199 8.49 -14.41 16.92
CA ASN A 199 7.09 -14.75 16.60
C ASN A 199 6.74 -14.38 15.15
N THR A 200 7.45 -14.99 14.19
CA THR A 200 7.30 -14.75 12.74
C THR A 200 5.85 -14.75 12.26
N LYS A 201 5.52 -13.76 11.43
CA LYS A 201 4.23 -13.54 10.75
C LYS A 201 4.42 -13.59 9.23
N MET A 202 3.30 -13.72 8.52
CA MET A 202 3.22 -13.54 7.07
C MET A 202 3.91 -12.23 6.65
N GLY A 203 4.74 -12.28 5.60
CA GLY A 203 5.47 -11.13 5.06
C GLY A 203 6.63 -10.58 5.92
N MET A 204 6.99 -11.23 7.04
CA MET A 204 8.24 -10.94 7.77
C MET A 204 9.42 -11.67 7.13
N ILE A 205 10.48 -10.95 6.77
CA ILE A 205 11.72 -11.51 6.20
C ILE A 205 12.52 -12.24 7.28
N GLN A 206 12.85 -13.50 7.04
CA GLN A 206 13.73 -14.32 7.89
C GLN A 206 14.94 -14.85 7.11
N VAL A 207 16.07 -15.03 7.79
CA VAL A 207 17.29 -15.58 7.16
C VAL A 207 17.01 -16.97 6.60
N GLY A 208 17.18 -17.13 5.29
CA GLY A 208 16.90 -18.36 4.56
C GLY A 208 15.45 -18.54 4.11
N ASP A 209 14.57 -17.55 4.30
CA ASP A 209 13.23 -17.55 3.67
C ASP A 209 13.27 -17.16 2.19
N ASP A 210 12.11 -17.20 1.53
CA ASP A 210 12.03 -16.97 0.08
C ASP A 210 12.32 -15.52 -0.35
N CYS A 211 12.04 -14.52 0.48
CA CYS A 211 12.40 -13.13 0.21
C CYS A 211 13.90 -12.93 0.37
N TYR A 212 14.43 -13.34 1.52
CA TYR A 212 15.86 -13.33 1.81
C TYR A 212 16.66 -14.05 0.71
N ASN A 213 16.22 -15.25 0.30
CA ASN A 213 16.92 -16.05 -0.71
C ASN A 213 16.84 -15.41 -2.10
N ALA A 214 15.68 -14.89 -2.53
CA ALA A 214 15.55 -14.28 -3.85
C ALA A 214 16.51 -13.09 -4.02
N PHE A 215 16.59 -12.20 -3.03
CA PHE A 215 17.52 -11.08 -3.02
C PHE A 215 18.99 -11.51 -2.84
N THR A 216 19.31 -12.27 -1.80
CA THR A 216 20.72 -12.54 -1.42
C THR A 216 21.42 -13.53 -2.36
N SER A 217 20.71 -14.48 -2.98
CA SER A 217 21.28 -15.35 -4.03
C SER A 217 21.77 -14.58 -5.26
N ARG A 218 21.18 -13.40 -5.52
CA ARG A 218 21.56 -12.45 -6.56
C ARG A 218 22.55 -11.38 -6.05
N GLY A 219 23.11 -11.57 -4.86
CA GLY A 219 24.16 -10.68 -4.31
C GLY A 219 23.66 -9.33 -3.77
N TRP A 220 22.37 -9.19 -3.45
CA TRP A 220 21.89 -8.07 -2.64
C TRP A 220 22.31 -8.27 -1.17
N SER A 221 22.62 -7.17 -0.49
CA SER A 221 22.86 -7.15 0.96
C SER A 221 21.56 -6.82 1.69
N TRP A 222 21.33 -7.48 2.84
CA TRP A 222 20.13 -7.27 3.66
C TRP A 222 20.45 -6.46 4.93
N GLY A 223 19.65 -5.42 5.18
CA GLY A 223 19.79 -4.53 6.34
C GLY A 223 19.49 -5.20 7.68
N GLY A 224 18.78 -6.34 7.68
CA GLY A 224 18.56 -7.16 8.87
C GLY A 224 19.84 -7.70 9.52
N HIS A 225 20.98 -7.65 8.84
CA HIS A 225 22.30 -8.00 9.40
C HIS A 225 23.04 -6.82 10.07
N TRP A 226 22.50 -5.61 10.03
CA TRP A 226 23.14 -4.43 10.61
C TRP A 226 22.99 -4.37 12.14
N LYS A 227 23.88 -3.61 12.80
CA LYS A 227 23.86 -3.43 14.28
C LYS A 227 22.55 -2.82 14.78
N ASN A 228 21.98 -1.90 14.00
CA ASN A 228 20.58 -1.47 14.09
C ASN A 228 19.91 -2.13 12.86
N PRO A 229 19.16 -3.23 13.02
CA PRO A 229 18.64 -3.98 11.88
C PRO A 229 17.62 -3.15 11.09
N ASP A 230 17.81 -3.06 9.77
CA ASP A 230 16.82 -2.51 8.84
C ASP A 230 16.19 -3.68 8.07
N TYR A 231 15.16 -4.30 8.68
CA TYR A 231 14.68 -5.62 8.21
C TYR A 231 14.00 -5.57 6.83
N GLN A 232 13.47 -4.42 6.42
CA GLN A 232 12.82 -4.17 5.13
C GLN A 232 13.84 -4.06 3.99
N HIS A 233 15.02 -3.54 4.30
CA HIS A 233 15.96 -2.96 3.35
C HIS A 233 16.84 -4.02 2.70
N PHE A 234 16.78 -4.13 1.38
CA PHE A 234 17.81 -4.78 0.56
C PHE A 234 18.52 -3.74 -0.30
N GLU A 235 19.84 -3.84 -0.45
CA GLU A 235 20.61 -2.97 -1.36
C GLU A 235 21.64 -3.70 -2.24
N LYS A 236 21.91 -3.10 -3.40
CA LYS A 236 22.86 -3.60 -4.40
C LYS A 236 24.06 -2.64 -4.55
N SER A 237 25.26 -3.20 -4.45
CA SER A 237 26.51 -2.53 -4.85
C SER A 237 26.84 -2.85 -6.31
N ILE A 238 27.12 -1.81 -7.11
CA ILE A 238 27.47 -1.85 -8.54
C ILE A 238 28.39 -0.70 -8.94
#